data_AF-A0A359B4C9-F1
#
_entry.id   AF-A0A359B4C9-F1
#
_cell.length_a   1.000
_cell.length_b   1.000
_cell.length_c   1.000
_cell.angle_alpha   90.00
_cell.angle_beta   90.00
_cell.angle_gamma   90.00
#
_symmetry.space_group_name_H-M   'P 1'
#
loop_
_entity.id
_entity.type
_entity.pdbx_description
1 polymer ?
#
loop_
_entity_poly.entity_id
_entity_poly.type
_entity_poly.pdbx_seq_one_letter_code
_entity_poly.pdbx_strand_id
1 'polypeptide(L)'
;MQTMKRKLIAAVILILVFCFPCAALASVTLNLSAESAAVGSTINYSGTAVPGVLVPVKVLDGAGNIVFYDEVLADATGAYSGKFVTPDAPQPLKIIAGYGGNVAAETLNVTSTKPPGQVRGGSSTSKTNSNTWSITSALGGTTKLGDVSLKIPPNALQGSDRAQVTIQKLVSAPSAPAGLMIMGAVYQFTVNGQEHYSFNVPVTIAFTFDPSKLAPGQNPAVYYYDENKGQWLRLGGTVSGHTITVTVDHFTKFAVMAEKNSVPEPKPGVNLTDIAGHWAGANIKKLVELGAVSGYPDGSFKPNKTITRAEFATVLVNAFNLTPRQGKKFTDTANHWARDFISTAAAYGIVNGYDDSRFGPNDPITREQIAAMIVKAAKLSPAFGELTFTDSGDISTWAKESIITAVKNGIIKGYPGNILKPKGDASRAEAVTIIVNSMIK
;
A
#
# COMPACT_ATOMS: atom_id res chain seq x y z
N MET A 1 13.97 1.35 74.19
CA MET A 1 12.67 0.86 74.69
C MET A 1 11.64 1.03 73.58
N GLN A 2 11.31 -0.05 72.89
CA GLN A 2 10.24 -0.96 73.30
C GLN A 2 8.85 -0.37 73.01
N THR A 3 8.25 -0.93 71.96
CA THR A 3 6.95 -1.60 72.01
C THR A 3 5.73 -0.80 72.44
N MET A 4 4.71 -0.90 71.55
CA MET A 4 3.32 -1.21 71.92
C MET A 4 2.57 -0.03 72.59
N LYS A 5 1.32 0.28 72.27
CA LYS A 5 0.21 -0.60 71.91
C LYS A 5 -0.96 0.32 71.53
N ARG A 6 -1.58 -0.01 70.39
CA ARG A 6 -3.02 -0.27 70.27
C ARG A 6 -4.03 0.85 70.59
N LYS A 7 -4.80 1.12 69.51
CA LYS A 7 -6.26 1.01 69.40
C LYS A 7 -7.09 2.30 69.55
N LEU A 8 -7.56 2.74 68.37
CA LEU A 8 -8.97 2.83 67.96
C LEU A 8 -9.73 4.15 68.24
N ILE A 9 -10.24 4.69 67.12
CA ILE A 9 -11.51 5.43 66.92
C ILE A 9 -11.45 6.96 66.77
N ALA A 10 -11.97 7.36 65.61
CA ALA A 10 -12.71 8.59 65.26
C ALA A 10 -11.96 9.83 64.74
N ALA A 11 -12.02 9.92 63.41
CA ALA A 11 -12.75 10.95 62.68
C ALA A 11 -11.95 12.15 62.12
N VAL A 12 -12.27 12.40 60.84
CA VAL A 12 -11.98 13.61 60.06
C VAL A 12 -10.54 13.72 59.54
N ILE A 13 -10.22 12.94 58.51
CA ILE A 13 -9.29 13.40 57.47
C ILE A 13 -10.05 13.48 56.16
N LEU A 14 -10.26 14.74 55.79
CA LEU A 14 -10.82 15.30 54.58
C LEU A 14 -10.43 14.48 53.34
N ILE A 15 -11.42 13.76 52.81
CA ILE A 15 -11.38 13.15 51.49
C ILE A 15 -11.27 14.28 50.47
N LEU A 16 -10.05 14.53 50.00
CA LEU A 16 -9.80 15.23 48.74
C LEU A 16 -10.06 14.21 47.62
N VAL A 17 -11.35 13.87 47.43
CA VAL A 17 -11.83 13.30 46.18
C VAL A 17 -11.54 14.38 45.15
N PHE A 18 -10.49 14.15 44.36
CA PHE A 18 -10.47 14.66 43.01
C PHE A 18 -11.78 14.21 42.39
N CYS A 19 -12.73 15.14 42.33
CA CYS A 19 -13.88 15.08 41.46
C CYS A 19 -13.30 15.16 40.05
N PHE A 20 -12.69 14.06 39.59
CA PHE A 20 -12.64 13.82 38.15
C PHE A 20 -14.12 13.85 37.76
N PRO A 21 -14.54 14.77 36.88
CA PRO A 21 -15.86 14.67 36.32
C PRO A 21 -15.98 13.25 35.81
N CYS A 22 -16.94 12.49 36.35
CA CYS A 22 -17.38 11.26 35.73
C CYS A 22 -17.86 11.72 34.36
N ALA A 23 -16.96 11.70 33.38
CA ALA A 23 -17.30 11.94 32.00
C ALA A 23 -18.27 10.82 31.68
N ALA A 24 -19.56 11.15 31.69
CA ALA A 24 -20.58 10.29 31.14
C ALA A 24 -20.02 9.82 29.79
N LEU A 25 -19.81 8.51 29.65
CA LEU A 25 -19.37 7.93 28.39
C LEU A 25 -20.37 8.42 27.34
N ALA A 26 -19.94 9.33 26.47
CA ALA A 26 -20.82 9.92 25.48
C ALA A 26 -21.33 8.79 24.60
N SER A 27 -22.62 8.47 24.73
CA SER A 27 -23.27 7.45 23.90
C SER A 27 -23.38 7.98 22.48
N VAL A 28 -23.03 7.15 21.50
CA VAL A 28 -23.22 7.48 20.08
C VAL A 28 -24.72 7.69 19.83
N THR A 29 -25.09 8.79 19.18
CA THR A 29 -26.46 9.03 18.69
C THR A 29 -26.47 9.01 17.17
N LEU A 30 -27.62 8.75 16.56
CA LEU A 30 -27.82 8.74 15.11
C LEU A 30 -29.22 9.28 14.81
N ASN A 31 -29.32 10.22 13.88
CA ASN A 31 -30.57 10.78 13.37
C ASN A 31 -30.52 10.80 11.85
N LEU A 32 -31.65 10.57 11.20
CA LEU A 32 -31.81 10.65 9.75
C LEU A 32 -32.69 11.85 9.39
N SER A 33 -32.45 12.44 8.22
CA SER A 33 -33.25 13.56 7.73
C SER A 33 -34.69 13.17 7.35
N ALA A 34 -34.99 11.88 7.25
CA ALA A 34 -36.32 11.34 7.00
C ALA A 34 -36.43 9.88 7.48
N GLU A 35 -37.63 9.46 7.86
CA GLU A 35 -37.96 8.06 8.21
C GLU A 35 -38.36 7.23 6.98
N SER A 36 -38.70 7.88 5.87
CA SER A 36 -38.97 7.24 4.58
C SER A 36 -38.48 8.08 3.41
N ALA A 37 -38.08 7.43 2.31
CA ALA A 37 -37.60 8.11 1.12
C ALA A 37 -37.76 7.26 -0.15
N ALA A 38 -37.99 7.90 -1.30
CA ALA A 38 -38.04 7.18 -2.57
C ALA A 38 -36.64 6.65 -2.95
N VAL A 39 -36.55 5.58 -3.73
CA VAL A 39 -35.29 5.12 -4.34
C VAL A 39 -34.59 6.29 -5.06
N GLY A 40 -33.29 6.45 -4.86
CA GLY A 40 -32.48 7.54 -5.44
C GLY A 40 -32.54 8.87 -4.68
N SER A 41 -33.28 8.97 -3.58
CA SER A 41 -33.32 10.16 -2.72
C SER A 41 -32.04 10.28 -1.88
N THR A 42 -31.59 11.51 -1.62
CA THR A 42 -30.48 11.75 -0.68
C THR A 42 -31.01 11.81 0.74
N ILE A 43 -30.35 11.08 1.64
CA ILE A 43 -30.62 11.07 3.08
C ILE A 43 -29.39 11.59 3.79
N ASN A 44 -29.59 12.62 4.61
CA ASN A 44 -28.56 13.11 5.51
C ASN A 44 -28.67 12.33 6.83
N TYR A 45 -27.53 11.93 7.37
CA TYR A 45 -27.44 11.42 8.74
C TYR A 45 -26.61 12.37 9.58
N SER A 46 -26.91 12.42 10.87
CA SER A 46 -26.17 13.22 11.84
C SER A 46 -26.26 12.63 13.24
N GLY A 47 -25.26 12.87 14.07
CA GLY A 47 -25.30 12.45 15.46
C GLY A 47 -24.16 13.05 16.28
N THR A 48 -24.03 12.57 17.50
CA THR A 48 -22.97 12.91 18.44
C THR A 48 -22.18 11.68 18.83
N ALA A 49 -20.87 11.82 18.97
CA ALA A 49 -19.93 10.81 19.42
C ALA A 49 -18.85 11.49 20.31
N VAL A 50 -17.90 10.72 20.83
CA VAL A 50 -16.75 11.32 21.51
C VAL A 50 -15.96 12.19 20.51
N PRO A 51 -15.66 13.47 20.85
CA PRO A 51 -14.90 14.37 19.98
C PRO A 51 -13.59 13.77 19.47
N GLY A 52 -13.29 13.96 18.18
CA GLY A 52 -12.05 13.49 17.55
C GLY A 52 -12.00 11.99 17.26
N VAL A 53 -13.08 11.25 17.44
CA VAL A 53 -13.17 9.81 17.10
C VAL A 53 -13.78 9.63 15.71
N LEU A 54 -13.23 8.71 14.93
CA LEU A 54 -13.85 8.27 13.67
C LEU A 54 -15.10 7.46 13.98
N VAL A 55 -16.22 7.84 13.37
CA VAL A 55 -17.51 7.17 13.47
C VAL A 55 -17.80 6.44 12.16
N PRO A 56 -17.61 5.12 12.10
CA PRO A 56 -18.09 4.30 10.99
C PRO A 56 -19.61 4.37 10.88
N VAL A 57 -20.11 4.63 9.67
CA VAL A 57 -21.54 4.61 9.34
C VAL A 57 -21.77 3.59 8.24
N LYS A 58 -22.63 2.61 8.51
CA LYS A 58 -23.00 1.52 7.59
C LYS A 58 -24.48 1.61 7.29
N VAL A 59 -24.85 1.48 6.02
CA VAL A 59 -26.24 1.24 5.61
C VAL A 59 -26.32 -0.19 5.11
N LEU A 60 -27.25 -0.96 5.68
CA LEU A 60 -27.47 -2.36 5.37
C LEU A 60 -28.81 -2.54 4.66
N ASP A 61 -28.85 -3.42 3.68
CA ASP A 61 -30.10 -3.89 3.06
C ASP A 61 -30.83 -4.91 3.96
N GLY A 62 -32.03 -5.34 3.53
CA GLY A 62 -32.83 -6.35 4.24
C GLY A 62 -32.18 -7.75 4.35
N ALA A 63 -31.09 -8.00 3.62
CA ALA A 63 -30.30 -9.23 3.71
C ALA A 63 -29.06 -9.06 4.60
N GLY A 64 -28.81 -7.87 5.14
CA GLY A 64 -27.66 -7.55 5.99
C GLY A 64 -26.38 -7.21 5.24
N ASN A 65 -26.44 -7.00 3.91
CA ASN A 65 -25.28 -6.57 3.13
C ASN A 65 -25.05 -5.07 3.29
N ILE A 66 -23.78 -4.65 3.35
CA ILE A 66 -23.42 -3.22 3.40
C ILE A 66 -23.58 -2.63 1.99
N VAL A 67 -24.54 -1.72 1.83
CA VAL A 67 -24.84 -1.01 0.57
C VAL A 67 -24.28 0.40 0.54
N PHE A 68 -23.90 0.94 1.70
CA PHE A 68 -23.15 2.19 1.83
C PHE A 68 -22.27 2.13 3.08
N TYR A 69 -21.06 2.69 2.98
CA TYR A 69 -20.11 2.82 4.07
C TYR A 69 -19.45 4.19 4.04
N ASP A 70 -19.32 4.82 5.20
CA ASP A 70 -18.56 6.04 5.41
C ASP A 70 -17.85 6.00 6.77
N GLU A 71 -16.79 6.79 6.93
CA GLU A 71 -16.09 7.01 8.20
C GLU A 71 -15.96 8.51 8.44
N VAL A 72 -16.76 9.02 9.37
CA VAL A 72 -16.82 10.47 9.62
C VAL A 72 -16.12 10.80 10.93
N LEU A 73 -15.14 11.70 10.91
CA LEU A 73 -14.49 12.20 12.12
C LEU A 73 -15.45 13.11 12.89
N ALA A 74 -15.74 12.79 14.15
CA ALA A 74 -16.51 13.66 15.03
C ALA A 74 -15.70 14.93 15.33
N ASP A 75 -16.33 16.10 15.19
CA ASP A 75 -15.67 17.38 15.40
C ASP A 75 -15.34 17.65 16.88
N ALA A 76 -14.80 18.84 17.16
CA ALA A 76 -14.42 19.23 18.52
C ALA A 76 -15.61 19.28 19.51
N THR A 77 -16.85 19.35 19.02
CA THR A 77 -18.09 19.29 19.81
C THR A 77 -18.67 17.88 19.89
N GLY A 78 -18.07 16.92 19.17
CA GLY A 78 -18.53 15.54 19.07
C GLY A 78 -19.56 15.33 17.95
N ALA A 79 -19.90 16.36 17.18
CA ALA A 79 -20.88 16.23 16.11
C ALA A 79 -20.26 15.55 14.88
N TYR A 80 -21.04 14.69 14.23
CA TYR A 80 -20.70 14.09 12.94
C TYR A 80 -21.93 14.10 12.02
N SER A 81 -21.71 14.22 10.72
CA SER A 81 -22.79 14.14 9.73
C SER A 81 -22.26 13.71 8.37
N GLY A 82 -23.16 13.19 7.54
CA GLY A 82 -22.86 12.80 6.18
C GLY A 82 -24.14 12.55 5.40
N LYS A 83 -24.01 12.04 4.17
CA LYS A 83 -25.16 11.76 3.31
C LYS A 83 -24.96 10.53 2.46
N PHE A 84 -26.02 9.79 2.24
CA PHE A 84 -26.07 8.68 1.29
C PHE A 84 -27.30 8.79 0.39
N VAL A 85 -27.28 8.07 -0.72
CA VAL A 85 -28.42 7.98 -1.64
C VAL A 85 -29.10 6.63 -1.44
N THR A 86 -30.42 6.63 -1.36
CA THR A 86 -31.18 5.39 -1.18
C THR A 86 -30.97 4.46 -2.39
N PRO A 87 -30.44 3.23 -2.17
CA PRO A 87 -30.27 2.25 -3.23
C PRO A 87 -31.63 1.75 -3.74
N ASP A 88 -31.63 1.12 -4.92
CA ASP A 88 -32.80 0.46 -5.49
C ASP A 88 -33.09 -0.86 -4.74
N ALA A 89 -33.66 -0.71 -3.55
CA ALA A 89 -34.04 -1.80 -2.65
C ALA A 89 -35.45 -1.51 -2.12
N PRO A 90 -36.50 -2.28 -2.50
CA PRO A 90 -37.86 -2.06 -2.03
C PRO A 90 -38.08 -2.65 -0.62
N GLN A 91 -37.10 -2.49 0.28
CA GLN A 91 -37.15 -2.95 1.67
C GLN A 91 -36.52 -1.90 2.59
N PRO A 92 -36.89 -1.86 3.89
CA PRO A 92 -36.30 -0.93 4.84
C PRO A 92 -34.78 -1.13 4.96
N LEU A 93 -34.03 -0.03 4.99
CA LEU A 93 -32.59 -0.04 5.23
C LEU A 93 -32.31 0.12 6.71
N LYS A 94 -31.28 -0.58 7.21
CA LYS A 94 -30.78 -0.39 8.57
C LYS A 94 -29.49 0.44 8.53
N ILE A 95 -29.52 1.61 9.15
CA ILE A 95 -28.36 2.50 9.27
C ILE A 95 -27.76 2.26 10.66
N ILE A 96 -26.44 2.05 10.75
CA ILE A 96 -25.73 1.83 12.00
C ILE A 96 -24.54 2.76 12.06
N ALA A 97 -24.41 3.51 13.15
CA ALA A 97 -23.27 4.39 13.41
C ALA A 97 -22.64 4.05 14.77
N GLY A 98 -21.32 3.95 14.84
CA GLY A 98 -20.62 3.79 16.13
C GLY A 98 -19.33 3.00 16.07
N TYR A 99 -18.67 2.91 17.23
CA TYR A 99 -17.34 2.32 17.40
C TYR A 99 -17.26 1.52 18.71
N GLY A 100 -16.47 0.44 18.71
CA GLY A 100 -16.38 -0.46 19.85
C GLY A 100 -17.74 -1.06 20.20
N GLY A 101 -18.16 -0.96 21.47
CA GLY A 101 -19.48 -1.38 21.96
C GLY A 101 -20.56 -0.31 21.91
N ASN A 102 -20.23 0.93 21.51
CA ASN A 102 -21.18 2.06 21.48
C ASN A 102 -21.72 2.24 20.07
N VAL A 103 -22.94 1.76 19.81
CA VAL A 103 -23.59 1.82 18.50
C VAL A 103 -25.01 2.39 18.60
N ALA A 104 -25.37 3.22 17.64
CA ALA A 104 -26.74 3.68 17.39
C ALA A 104 -27.22 3.12 16.05
N ALA A 105 -28.52 2.81 15.94
CA ALA A 105 -29.10 2.27 14.72
C ALA A 105 -30.46 2.89 14.45
N GLU A 106 -30.71 3.18 13.17
CA GLU A 106 -31.96 3.74 12.66
C GLU A 106 -32.46 2.94 11.46
N THR A 107 -33.75 3.03 11.17
CA THR A 107 -34.36 2.35 10.01
C THR A 107 -34.95 3.37 9.06
N LEU A 108 -34.71 3.19 7.76
CA LEU A 108 -35.27 4.04 6.70
C LEU A 108 -36.15 3.20 5.77
N ASN A 109 -37.42 3.58 5.64
CA ASN A 109 -38.35 2.94 4.71
C ASN A 109 -38.16 3.45 3.27
N VAL A 110 -37.81 2.57 2.34
CA VAL A 110 -37.60 2.95 0.93
C VAL A 110 -38.85 2.68 0.10
N THR A 111 -39.41 3.71 -0.55
CA THR A 111 -40.60 3.59 -1.42
C THR A 111 -40.22 3.56 -2.90
N SER A 112 -40.84 2.65 -3.67
CA SER A 112 -40.69 2.61 -5.13
C SER A 112 -41.76 3.50 -5.76
N THR A 113 -41.37 4.62 -6.37
CA THR A 113 -42.31 5.49 -7.07
C THR A 113 -42.58 4.95 -8.47
N LYS A 114 -43.70 4.25 -8.65
CA LYS A 114 -44.27 3.97 -9.97
C LYS A 114 -45.28 5.07 -10.36
N PRO A 115 -45.14 5.75 -11.51
CA PRO A 115 -46.21 6.63 -12.02
C PRO A 115 -47.39 5.82 -12.59
N PRO A 116 -48.64 6.34 -12.57
CA PRO A 116 -49.82 5.59 -12.99
C PRO A 116 -49.97 5.55 -14.52
N GLY A 117 -50.06 4.32 -15.04
CA GLY A 117 -50.86 3.92 -16.22
C GLY A 117 -50.54 4.50 -17.60
N GLN A 118 -49.98 3.67 -18.50
CA GLN A 118 -50.66 3.34 -19.77
C GLN A 118 -50.04 2.13 -20.51
N VAL A 119 -50.92 1.16 -20.76
CA VAL A 119 -51.01 0.12 -21.80
C VAL A 119 -49.81 -0.79 -22.10
N ARG A 120 -50.09 -2.07 -21.82
CA ARG A 120 -49.43 -3.33 -22.17
C ARG A 120 -49.11 -3.45 -23.67
N GLY A 121 -47.82 -3.35 -24.01
CA GLY A 121 -47.19 -3.93 -25.19
C GLY A 121 -45.89 -4.58 -24.74
N GLY A 122 -45.69 -5.87 -25.05
CA GLY A 122 -44.72 -6.76 -24.41
C GLY A 122 -43.30 -6.17 -24.23
N SER A 123 -42.84 -6.11 -22.97
CA SER A 123 -41.45 -5.80 -22.66
C SER A 123 -40.59 -7.02 -23.00
N SER A 124 -40.04 -7.00 -24.21
CA SER A 124 -38.75 -7.63 -24.49
C SER A 124 -37.74 -7.01 -23.52
N THR A 125 -37.28 -7.80 -22.56
CA THR A 125 -36.04 -7.53 -21.82
C THR A 125 -34.89 -7.47 -22.81
N SER A 126 -34.59 -6.29 -23.35
CA SER A 126 -33.32 -6.05 -24.01
C SER A 126 -32.34 -5.49 -22.98
N LYS A 127 -31.56 -6.39 -22.37
CA LYS A 127 -30.22 -6.06 -21.87
C LYS A 127 -29.43 -5.50 -23.07
N THR A 128 -29.38 -4.19 -23.21
CA THR A 128 -28.49 -3.56 -24.20
C THR A 128 -27.17 -3.24 -23.52
N ASN A 129 -26.11 -3.92 -23.96
CA ASN A 129 -24.73 -3.57 -23.65
C ASN A 129 -24.38 -2.26 -24.40
N SER A 130 -25.03 -1.14 -24.05
CA SER A 130 -24.59 0.16 -24.57
C SER A 130 -23.20 0.45 -24.03
N ASN A 131 -22.32 0.95 -24.90
CA ASN A 131 -20.97 1.35 -24.54
C ASN A 131 -20.84 2.88 -24.37
N THR A 132 -21.93 3.63 -24.60
CA THR A 132 -21.96 5.10 -24.63
C THR A 132 -23.13 5.63 -23.80
N TRP A 133 -22.87 6.66 -23.00
CA TRP A 133 -23.83 7.32 -22.11
C TRP A 133 -23.75 8.83 -22.23
N SER A 134 -24.91 9.50 -22.21
CA SER A 134 -24.97 10.95 -22.14
C SER A 134 -25.02 11.40 -20.68
N ILE A 135 -24.01 12.15 -20.24
CA ILE A 135 -23.83 12.62 -18.87
C ILE A 135 -23.87 14.15 -18.86
N THR A 136 -24.68 14.72 -17.97
CA THR A 136 -24.75 16.19 -17.80
C THR A 136 -23.68 16.61 -16.80
N SER A 137 -22.80 17.54 -17.18
CA SER A 137 -21.66 17.97 -16.34
C SER A 137 -22.07 18.34 -14.91
N ALA A 138 -23.13 19.14 -14.75
CA ALA A 138 -23.60 19.61 -13.46
C ALA A 138 -24.10 18.50 -12.51
N LEU A 139 -24.48 17.34 -13.04
CA LEU A 139 -25.07 16.24 -12.26
C LEU A 139 -24.09 15.08 -12.06
N GLY A 140 -23.13 14.92 -12.98
CA GLY A 140 -22.33 13.71 -13.04
C GLY A 140 -23.19 12.49 -13.38
N GLY A 141 -22.70 11.29 -13.05
CA GLY A 141 -23.42 10.05 -13.31
C GLY A 141 -22.59 8.80 -13.05
N THR A 142 -23.28 7.66 -12.94
CA THR A 142 -22.64 6.35 -12.84
C THR A 142 -22.98 5.54 -14.09
N THR A 143 -21.97 4.91 -14.66
CA THR A 143 -22.09 4.02 -15.81
C THR A 143 -21.32 2.71 -15.57
N LYS A 144 -21.70 1.63 -16.27
CA LYS A 144 -21.07 0.31 -16.16
C LYS A 144 -21.05 -0.41 -17.51
N LEU A 145 -19.91 -1.02 -17.83
CA LEU A 145 -19.74 -1.93 -18.97
C LEU A 145 -19.04 -3.22 -18.53
N GLY A 146 -19.77 -4.34 -18.47
CA GLY A 146 -19.21 -5.61 -18.02
C GLY A 146 -18.58 -5.48 -16.62
N ASP A 147 -17.26 -5.70 -16.55
CA ASP A 147 -16.48 -5.70 -15.31
C ASP A 147 -15.97 -4.33 -14.88
N VAL A 148 -16.34 -3.24 -15.57
CA VAL A 148 -15.92 -1.89 -15.18
C VAL A 148 -17.10 -0.97 -14.93
N SER A 149 -17.01 -0.17 -13.88
CA SER A 149 -17.93 0.91 -13.56
C SER A 149 -17.19 2.22 -13.38
N LEU A 150 -17.84 3.30 -13.75
CA LEU A 150 -17.32 4.66 -13.71
C LEU A 150 -18.34 5.53 -13.00
N LYS A 151 -17.88 6.28 -12.01
CA LYS A 151 -18.64 7.29 -11.30
C LYS A 151 -18.00 8.65 -11.54
N ILE A 152 -18.75 9.51 -12.21
CA ILE A 152 -18.38 10.89 -12.48
C ILE A 152 -19.12 11.76 -11.45
N PRO A 153 -18.42 12.48 -10.56
CA PRO A 153 -19.09 13.41 -9.65
C PRO A 153 -19.59 14.65 -10.41
N PRO A 154 -20.53 15.41 -9.82
CA PRO A 154 -20.94 16.72 -10.32
C PRO A 154 -19.74 17.62 -10.64
N ASN A 155 -19.81 18.34 -11.76
CA ASN A 155 -18.82 19.31 -12.23
C ASN A 155 -17.43 18.72 -12.54
N ALA A 156 -17.32 17.39 -12.65
CA ALA A 156 -16.07 16.75 -13.08
C ALA A 156 -15.74 17.03 -14.55
N LEU A 157 -16.75 17.02 -15.41
CA LEU A 157 -16.59 17.30 -16.83
C LEU A 157 -16.28 18.80 -17.04
N GLN A 158 -15.42 19.09 -18.03
CA GLN A 158 -15.17 20.43 -18.52
C GLN A 158 -16.42 20.96 -19.24
N GLY A 159 -16.80 22.21 -18.96
CA GLY A 159 -17.99 22.85 -19.53
C GLY A 159 -19.30 22.52 -18.83
N SER A 160 -20.40 23.10 -19.31
CA SER A 160 -21.76 23.03 -18.73
C SER A 160 -22.71 22.07 -19.46
N ASP A 161 -22.30 21.53 -20.61
CA ASP A 161 -23.18 20.78 -21.52
C ASP A 161 -23.24 19.28 -21.20
N ARG A 162 -24.09 18.57 -21.95
CA ARG A 162 -24.10 17.11 -21.97
C ARG A 162 -22.89 16.60 -22.73
N ALA A 163 -22.12 15.70 -22.11
CA ALA A 163 -21.02 14.98 -22.73
C ALA A 163 -21.40 13.53 -22.99
N GLN A 164 -20.91 12.97 -24.08
CA GLN A 164 -20.99 11.54 -24.37
C GLN A 164 -19.77 10.85 -23.77
N VAL A 165 -19.99 9.99 -22.79
CA VAL A 165 -18.93 9.17 -22.20
C VAL A 165 -19.04 7.77 -22.77
N THR A 166 -17.95 7.29 -23.37
CA THR A 166 -17.88 5.97 -23.97
C THR A 166 -16.83 5.13 -23.23
N ILE A 167 -17.18 3.89 -22.92
CA ILE A 167 -16.27 2.88 -22.38
C ILE A 167 -16.16 1.79 -23.43
N GLN A 168 -14.97 1.46 -23.89
CA GLN A 168 -14.75 0.41 -24.89
C GLN A 168 -13.82 -0.66 -24.35
N LYS A 169 -14.26 -1.91 -24.36
CA LYS A 169 -13.38 -3.07 -24.15
C LYS A 169 -12.53 -3.28 -25.39
N LEU A 170 -11.21 -3.21 -25.27
CA LEU A 170 -10.29 -3.39 -26.39
C LEU A 170 -10.10 -4.87 -26.72
N VAL A 171 -10.19 -5.20 -28.01
CA VAL A 171 -9.93 -6.55 -28.55
C VAL A 171 -8.43 -6.76 -28.77
N SER A 172 -7.74 -5.72 -29.25
CA SER A 172 -6.29 -5.67 -29.39
C SER A 172 -5.76 -4.58 -28.45
N ALA A 173 -5.16 -4.99 -27.34
CA ALA A 173 -4.68 -4.08 -26.30
C ALA A 173 -3.14 -4.10 -26.19
N PRO A 174 -2.51 -3.01 -25.69
CA PRO A 174 -1.09 -3.02 -25.40
C PRO A 174 -0.73 -4.17 -24.46
N SER A 175 0.38 -4.86 -24.75
CA SER A 175 0.86 -5.96 -23.92
C SER A 175 1.20 -5.49 -22.50
N ALA A 176 0.98 -6.35 -21.51
CA ALA A 176 1.43 -6.10 -20.14
C ALA A 176 2.96 -5.94 -20.09
N PRO A 177 3.52 -5.08 -19.21
CA PRO A 177 4.96 -5.01 -18.98
C PRO A 177 5.53 -6.36 -18.49
N ALA A 178 6.84 -6.55 -18.66
CA ALA A 178 7.52 -7.72 -18.12
C ALA A 178 7.26 -7.87 -16.61
N GLY A 179 6.95 -9.09 -16.16
CA GLY A 179 6.61 -9.39 -14.76
C GLY A 179 5.15 -9.17 -14.36
N LEU A 180 4.33 -8.51 -15.18
CA LEU A 180 2.91 -8.26 -14.89
C LEU A 180 1.98 -9.09 -15.78
N MET A 181 0.81 -9.42 -15.26
CA MET A 181 -0.32 -9.97 -16.02
C MET A 181 -1.53 -9.05 -15.90
N ILE A 182 -2.26 -8.92 -17.00
CA ILE A 182 -3.57 -8.26 -17.01
C ILE A 182 -4.58 -9.20 -16.35
N MET A 183 -5.27 -8.69 -15.33
CA MET A 183 -6.20 -9.43 -14.46
C MET A 183 -7.65 -9.41 -14.95
N GLY A 184 -7.89 -8.87 -16.15
CA GLY A 184 -9.21 -8.68 -16.72
C GLY A 184 -9.12 -8.21 -18.18
N ALA A 185 -9.98 -7.28 -18.57
CA ALA A 185 -9.90 -6.64 -19.87
C ALA A 185 -9.22 -5.27 -19.79
N VAL A 186 -8.72 -4.81 -20.94
CA VAL A 186 -8.28 -3.42 -21.09
C VAL A 186 -9.44 -2.59 -21.61
N TYR A 187 -9.69 -1.46 -20.96
CA TYR A 187 -10.77 -0.55 -21.31
C TYR A 187 -10.23 0.81 -21.71
N GLN A 188 -10.73 1.33 -22.83
CA GLN A 188 -10.52 2.69 -23.25
C GLN A 188 -11.73 3.54 -22.88
N PHE A 189 -11.47 4.71 -22.30
CA PHE A 189 -12.49 5.67 -21.93
C PHE A 189 -12.36 6.90 -22.81
N THR A 190 -13.48 7.42 -23.31
CA THR A 190 -13.49 8.66 -24.09
C THR A 190 -14.61 9.58 -23.63
N VAL A 191 -14.41 10.88 -23.83
CA VAL A 191 -15.45 11.91 -23.67
C VAL A 191 -15.61 12.61 -25.01
N ASN A 192 -16.82 12.61 -25.59
CA ASN A 192 -17.11 13.15 -26.92
C ASN A 192 -16.15 12.60 -28.00
N GLY A 193 -15.76 11.33 -27.89
CA GLY A 193 -14.80 10.68 -28.79
C GLY A 193 -13.33 11.02 -28.55
N GLN A 194 -13.00 11.88 -27.57
CA GLN A 194 -11.61 12.19 -27.23
C GLN A 194 -10.99 11.09 -26.39
N GLU A 195 -9.89 10.50 -26.87
CA GLU A 195 -9.16 9.41 -26.20
C GLU A 195 -8.36 9.89 -24.99
N HIS A 196 -8.01 11.18 -24.97
CA HIS A 196 -7.40 11.87 -23.84
C HIS A 196 -8.31 12.99 -23.39
N TYR A 197 -8.71 12.96 -22.13
CA TYR A 197 -9.60 13.97 -21.55
C TYR A 197 -9.26 14.19 -20.09
N SER A 198 -9.10 15.44 -19.65
CA SER A 198 -8.81 15.78 -18.26
C SER A 198 -10.05 16.33 -17.56
N PHE A 199 -10.27 15.95 -16.31
CA PHE A 199 -11.41 16.37 -15.50
C PHE A 199 -11.06 17.54 -14.60
N ASN A 200 -12.07 18.38 -14.30
CA ASN A 200 -11.97 19.42 -13.28
C ASN A 200 -12.02 18.84 -11.87
N VAL A 201 -12.77 17.75 -11.70
CA VAL A 201 -12.87 16.97 -10.46
C VAL A 201 -12.54 15.52 -10.79
N PRO A 202 -11.61 14.87 -10.08
CA PRO A 202 -11.28 13.48 -10.34
C PRO A 202 -12.50 12.56 -10.29
N VAL A 203 -12.51 11.57 -11.17
CA VAL A 203 -13.58 10.58 -11.32
C VAL A 203 -13.16 9.25 -10.72
N THR A 204 -14.12 8.43 -10.32
CA THR A 204 -13.84 7.12 -9.73
C THR A 204 -14.11 6.01 -10.74
N ILE A 205 -13.12 5.15 -10.96
CA ILE A 205 -13.26 3.95 -11.78
C ILE A 205 -13.12 2.73 -10.87
N ALA A 206 -14.05 1.79 -10.96
CA ALA A 206 -14.00 0.52 -10.27
C ALA A 206 -14.00 -0.63 -11.26
N PHE A 207 -13.03 -1.53 -11.12
CA PHE A 207 -12.87 -2.72 -11.93
C PHE A 207 -13.11 -3.96 -11.07
N THR A 208 -13.88 -4.90 -11.59
CA THR A 208 -13.93 -6.26 -11.08
C THR A 208 -12.74 -7.04 -11.62
N PHE A 209 -12.10 -7.81 -10.75
CA PHE A 209 -11.06 -8.76 -11.12
C PHE A 209 -11.33 -10.11 -10.45
N ASP A 210 -10.69 -11.16 -10.95
CA ASP A 210 -10.79 -12.49 -10.39
C ASP A 210 -9.67 -12.70 -9.33
N PRO A 211 -9.99 -12.69 -8.03
CA PRO A 211 -9.00 -12.85 -6.98
C PRO A 211 -8.43 -14.27 -6.92
N SER A 212 -9.08 -15.27 -7.52
CA SER A 212 -8.52 -16.63 -7.61
C SER A 212 -7.24 -16.68 -8.45
N LYS A 213 -7.04 -15.67 -9.29
CA LYS A 213 -5.81 -15.47 -10.06
C LYS A 213 -4.70 -14.78 -9.28
N LEU A 214 -4.90 -14.40 -8.01
CA LEU A 214 -3.86 -13.82 -7.16
C LEU A 214 -3.26 -14.88 -6.25
N ALA A 215 -1.93 -14.88 -6.13
CA ALA A 215 -1.25 -15.63 -5.09
C ALA A 215 -1.46 -14.98 -3.70
N PRO A 216 -1.35 -15.75 -2.60
CA PRO A 216 -1.43 -15.19 -1.25
C PRO A 216 -0.46 -14.02 -1.04
N GLY A 217 -0.96 -12.88 -0.59
CA GLY A 217 -0.16 -11.66 -0.35
C GLY A 217 0.08 -10.78 -1.58
N GLN A 218 -0.35 -11.18 -2.78
CA GLN A 218 -0.31 -10.32 -3.96
C GLN A 218 -1.45 -9.28 -3.92
N ASN A 219 -1.10 -8.05 -4.29
CA ASN A 219 -2.06 -6.95 -4.40
C ASN A 219 -2.17 -6.49 -5.86
N PRO A 220 -3.36 -6.55 -6.47
CA PRO A 220 -3.57 -5.99 -7.80
C PRO A 220 -3.49 -4.46 -7.74
N ALA A 221 -3.22 -3.84 -8.89
CA ALA A 221 -3.23 -2.39 -9.06
C ALA A 221 -3.83 -2.02 -10.41
N VAL A 222 -4.44 -0.85 -10.48
CA VAL A 222 -4.85 -0.24 -11.76
C VAL A 222 -3.64 0.45 -12.39
N TYR A 223 -3.53 0.32 -13.70
CA TYR A 223 -2.53 0.97 -14.55
C TYR A 223 -3.25 1.74 -15.65
N TYR A 224 -2.66 2.86 -16.08
CA TYR A 224 -3.05 3.54 -17.32
C TYR A 224 -1.96 3.44 -18.37
N TYR A 225 -2.31 3.52 -19.64
CA TYR A 225 -1.34 3.52 -20.74
C TYR A 225 -1.01 4.96 -21.14
N ASP A 226 0.28 5.30 -21.09
CA ASP A 226 0.83 6.55 -21.61
C ASP A 226 1.25 6.33 -23.07
N GLU A 227 0.46 6.84 -24.02
CA GLU A 227 0.70 6.65 -25.44
C GLU A 227 1.96 7.33 -25.95
N ASN A 228 2.32 8.48 -25.35
CA ASN A 228 3.53 9.20 -25.75
C ASN A 228 4.79 8.41 -25.42
N LYS A 229 4.74 7.60 -24.35
CA LYS A 229 5.85 6.76 -23.90
C LYS A 229 5.69 5.29 -24.30
N GLY A 230 4.54 4.91 -24.85
CA GLY A 230 4.22 3.53 -25.18
C GLY A 230 4.23 2.57 -24.00
N GLN A 231 3.97 3.03 -22.77
CA GLN A 231 4.15 2.23 -21.55
C GLN A 231 2.99 2.33 -20.56
N TRP A 232 2.84 1.30 -19.72
CA TRP A 232 1.89 1.28 -18.61
C TRP A 232 2.47 1.96 -17.38
N LEU A 233 1.70 2.85 -16.76
CA LEU A 233 2.04 3.56 -15.53
C LEU A 233 1.08 3.17 -14.40
N ARG A 234 1.65 2.84 -13.24
CA ARG A 234 0.91 2.34 -12.07
C ARG A 234 0.17 3.47 -11.36
N LEU A 235 -1.13 3.28 -11.11
CA LEU A 235 -1.96 4.18 -10.29
C LEU A 235 -2.20 3.63 -8.88
N GLY A 236 -2.22 2.31 -8.72
CA GLY A 236 -2.61 1.67 -7.47
C GLY A 236 -4.12 1.43 -7.40
N GLY A 237 -4.75 1.71 -6.26
CA GLY A 237 -6.18 1.53 -6.03
C GLY A 237 -6.48 0.83 -4.70
N THR A 238 -7.73 0.90 -4.28
CA THR A 238 -8.24 0.29 -3.05
C THR A 238 -9.02 -0.97 -3.40
N VAL A 239 -8.62 -2.11 -2.84
CA VAL A 239 -9.27 -3.41 -3.07
C VAL A 239 -10.34 -3.64 -2.00
N SER A 240 -11.54 -4.04 -2.44
CA SER A 240 -12.63 -4.54 -1.59
C SER A 240 -13.24 -5.76 -2.25
N GLY A 241 -12.95 -6.94 -1.68
CA GLY A 241 -13.35 -8.23 -2.28
C GLY A 241 -12.78 -8.41 -3.69
N HIS A 242 -13.68 -8.51 -4.67
CA HIS A 242 -13.35 -8.73 -6.09
C HIS A 242 -13.23 -7.41 -6.88
N THR A 243 -13.32 -6.27 -6.20
CA THR A 243 -13.35 -4.95 -6.86
C THR A 243 -12.15 -4.13 -6.44
N ILE A 244 -11.48 -3.50 -7.41
CA ILE A 244 -10.46 -2.49 -7.18
C ILE A 244 -10.96 -1.14 -7.66
N THR A 245 -10.86 -0.13 -6.81
CA THR A 245 -11.34 1.24 -7.07
C THR A 245 -10.16 2.20 -7.14
N VAL A 246 -10.15 3.09 -8.13
CA VAL A 246 -9.13 4.13 -8.30
C VAL A 246 -9.80 5.47 -8.62
N THR A 247 -9.18 6.55 -8.19
CA THR A 247 -9.59 7.91 -8.56
C THR A 247 -8.59 8.44 -9.59
N VAL A 248 -9.09 8.97 -10.71
CA VAL A 248 -8.28 9.45 -11.83
C VAL A 248 -8.72 10.84 -12.27
N ASP A 249 -7.78 11.64 -12.75
CA ASP A 249 -7.99 12.99 -13.24
C ASP A 249 -8.08 13.07 -14.77
N HIS A 250 -7.88 11.95 -15.47
CA HIS A 250 -7.98 11.89 -16.92
C HIS A 250 -8.48 10.53 -17.43
N PHE A 251 -8.93 10.50 -18.69
CA PHE A 251 -9.23 9.30 -19.44
C PHE A 251 -8.15 8.96 -20.47
N THR A 252 -8.00 7.65 -20.66
CA THR A 252 -7.08 6.95 -21.57
C THR A 252 -7.49 5.46 -21.54
N LYS A 253 -6.54 4.55 -21.76
CA LYS A 253 -6.66 3.10 -21.58
C LYS A 253 -6.27 2.70 -20.16
N PHE A 254 -7.09 1.88 -19.51
CA PHE A 254 -6.85 1.36 -18.17
C PHE A 254 -6.96 -0.15 -18.13
N ALA A 255 -6.18 -0.75 -17.23
CA ALA A 255 -6.22 -2.18 -16.94
C ALA A 255 -5.92 -2.45 -15.47
N VAL A 256 -6.55 -3.48 -14.92
CA VAL A 256 -6.10 -4.08 -13.66
C VAL A 256 -4.97 -5.03 -13.99
N MET A 257 -3.84 -4.88 -13.33
CA MET A 257 -2.74 -5.83 -13.41
C MET A 257 -2.33 -6.29 -12.03
N ALA A 258 -1.83 -7.50 -11.98
CA ALA A 258 -1.09 -8.01 -10.84
C ALA A 258 0.27 -8.46 -11.35
N GLU A 259 1.20 -8.67 -10.44
CA GLU A 259 2.35 -9.49 -10.75
C GLU A 259 1.85 -10.81 -11.32
N LYS A 260 2.48 -11.31 -12.39
CA LYS A 260 2.21 -12.68 -12.85
C LYS A 260 2.22 -13.58 -11.62
N ASN A 261 1.33 -14.57 -11.56
CA ASN A 261 1.49 -15.69 -10.64
C ASN A 261 2.81 -16.38 -10.97
N SER A 262 3.90 -15.80 -10.50
CA SER A 262 4.85 -16.56 -9.77
C SER A 262 4.26 -16.73 -8.35
N VAL A 263 3.52 -17.84 -8.11
CA VAL A 263 4.10 -18.75 -7.09
C VAL A 263 5.56 -18.76 -7.49
N PRO A 264 6.55 -18.34 -6.67
CA PRO A 264 7.91 -18.47 -7.12
C PRO A 264 7.94 -19.88 -7.68
N GLU A 265 8.10 -20.02 -9.01
CA GLU A 265 8.55 -21.29 -9.49
C GLU A 265 9.71 -21.56 -8.55
N PRO A 266 9.89 -22.77 -8.01
CA PRO A 266 11.24 -23.15 -7.69
C PRO A 266 11.98 -22.86 -9.00
N LYS A 267 12.63 -21.70 -9.04
CA LYS A 267 12.93 -20.90 -10.22
C LYS A 267 13.81 -21.76 -11.10
N PRO A 268 13.31 -22.67 -11.96
CA PRO A 268 13.87 -24.00 -12.15
C PRO A 268 14.97 -24.34 -11.12
N GLY A 269 14.57 -24.48 -9.84
CA GLY A 269 15.40 -24.26 -8.65
C GLY A 269 16.77 -23.68 -8.95
N VAL A 270 16.90 -22.35 -9.11
CA VAL A 270 17.90 -21.72 -9.98
C VAL A 270 19.21 -22.44 -9.80
N ASN A 271 19.48 -23.35 -10.75
CA ASN A 271 20.63 -24.22 -10.70
C ASN A 271 21.81 -23.32 -11.05
N LEU A 272 22.24 -22.55 -10.06
CA LEU A 272 23.40 -21.69 -10.15
C LEU A 272 24.58 -22.62 -10.38
N THR A 273 25.11 -22.56 -11.60
CA THR A 273 26.09 -23.54 -12.08
C THR A 273 27.40 -23.48 -11.30
N ASP A 274 27.62 -22.40 -10.55
CA ASP A 274 28.89 -22.03 -9.91
C ASP A 274 28.81 -21.92 -8.37
N ILE A 275 27.74 -22.40 -7.74
CA ILE A 275 27.63 -22.40 -6.26
C ILE A 275 27.73 -23.79 -5.61
N ALA A 276 27.75 -24.86 -6.41
CA ALA A 276 27.92 -26.21 -5.89
C ALA A 276 29.30 -26.35 -5.22
N GLY A 277 29.32 -26.78 -3.95
CA GLY A 277 30.55 -26.85 -3.14
C GLY A 277 31.12 -25.49 -2.69
N HIS A 278 30.52 -24.37 -3.10
CA HIS A 278 30.95 -23.05 -2.67
C HIS A 278 30.50 -22.79 -1.22
N TRP A 279 31.38 -22.25 -0.38
CA TRP A 279 31.12 -22.02 1.06
C TRP A 279 29.89 -21.13 1.32
N ALA A 280 29.62 -20.16 0.45
CA ALA A 280 28.45 -19.29 0.52
C ALA A 280 27.18 -19.89 -0.12
N GLY A 281 27.25 -21.10 -0.69
CA GLY A 281 26.19 -21.68 -1.51
C GLY A 281 24.84 -21.76 -0.81
N ALA A 282 24.82 -22.11 0.49
CA ALA A 282 23.59 -22.14 1.28
C ALA A 282 22.98 -20.73 1.48
N ASN A 283 23.81 -19.74 1.78
CA ASN A 283 23.37 -18.36 1.96
C ASN A 283 22.87 -17.74 0.65
N ILE A 284 23.54 -18.05 -0.46
CA ILE A 284 23.12 -17.65 -1.81
C ILE A 284 21.74 -18.22 -2.12
N LYS A 285 21.55 -19.54 -1.94
CA LYS A 285 20.24 -20.20 -2.13
C LYS A 285 19.16 -19.55 -1.28
N LYS A 286 19.45 -19.28 0.00
CA LYS A 286 18.49 -18.64 0.91
C LYS A 286 18.00 -17.28 0.41
N LEU A 287 18.91 -16.39 -0.01
CA LEU A 287 18.51 -15.08 -0.53
C LEU A 287 17.88 -15.16 -1.92
N VAL A 288 18.21 -16.16 -2.73
CA VAL A 288 17.53 -16.43 -4.01
C VAL A 288 16.09 -16.88 -3.79
N GLU A 289 15.85 -17.78 -2.83
CA GLU A 289 14.52 -18.26 -2.43
C GLU A 289 13.65 -17.14 -1.87
N LEU A 290 14.25 -16.19 -1.15
CA LEU A 290 13.56 -14.99 -0.65
C LEU A 290 13.29 -13.94 -1.74
N GLY A 291 13.76 -14.15 -2.97
CA GLY A 291 13.67 -13.17 -4.05
C GLY A 291 14.57 -11.94 -3.84
N ALA A 292 15.46 -11.97 -2.85
CA ALA A 292 16.32 -10.84 -2.49
C ALA A 292 17.48 -10.62 -3.47
N VAL A 293 17.96 -11.70 -4.09
CA VAL A 293 19.04 -11.65 -5.09
C VAL A 293 18.78 -12.65 -6.21
N SER A 294 19.27 -12.35 -7.41
CA SER A 294 19.26 -13.23 -8.57
C SER A 294 20.69 -13.52 -9.07
N GLY A 295 20.83 -14.65 -9.77
CA GLY A 295 21.96 -14.91 -10.65
C GLY A 295 21.85 -14.11 -11.95
N TYR A 296 22.87 -14.28 -12.79
CA TYR A 296 22.94 -13.71 -14.13
C TYR A 296 22.08 -14.51 -15.13
N PRO A 297 21.74 -13.93 -16.29
CA PRO A 297 21.00 -14.63 -17.34
C PRO A 297 21.68 -15.91 -17.86
N ASP A 298 23.00 -16.02 -17.70
CA ASP A 298 23.82 -17.19 -18.05
C ASP A 298 23.69 -18.36 -17.05
N GLY A 299 22.87 -18.22 -16.00
CA GLY A 299 22.67 -19.23 -14.98
C GLY A 299 23.75 -19.27 -13.88
N SER A 300 24.72 -18.34 -13.88
CA SER A 300 25.75 -18.24 -12.83
C SER A 300 25.37 -17.22 -11.74
N PHE A 301 25.95 -17.34 -10.55
CA PHE A 301 25.84 -16.32 -9.49
C PHE A 301 27.03 -15.37 -9.45
N LYS A 302 28.19 -15.83 -9.93
CA LYS A 302 29.50 -15.20 -9.86
C LYS A 302 29.89 -14.87 -8.41
N PRO A 303 29.98 -15.86 -7.51
CA PRO A 303 30.17 -15.62 -6.07
C PRO A 303 31.41 -14.80 -5.74
N ASN A 304 32.49 -14.96 -6.52
CA ASN A 304 33.75 -14.26 -6.32
C ASN A 304 33.83 -12.90 -7.03
N LYS A 305 32.82 -12.51 -7.81
CA LYS A 305 32.78 -11.19 -8.45
C LYS A 305 32.53 -10.13 -7.39
N THR A 306 33.24 -9.02 -7.48
CA THR A 306 33.00 -7.83 -6.67
C THR A 306 31.57 -7.32 -6.85
N ILE A 307 30.91 -6.97 -5.74
CA ILE A 307 29.57 -6.39 -5.74
C ILE A 307 29.64 -4.86 -5.66
N THR A 308 28.79 -4.20 -6.43
CA THR A 308 28.67 -2.74 -6.41
C THR A 308 27.81 -2.26 -5.24
N ARG A 309 27.93 -0.99 -4.89
CA ARG A 309 27.08 -0.35 -3.87
C ARG A 309 25.59 -0.39 -4.22
N ALA A 310 25.23 -0.21 -5.50
CA ALA A 310 23.84 -0.30 -5.95
C ALA A 310 23.26 -1.72 -5.86
N GLU A 311 24.04 -2.72 -6.28
CA GLU A 311 23.65 -4.13 -6.12
C GLU A 311 23.45 -4.47 -4.65
N PHE A 312 24.39 -4.08 -3.78
CA PHE A 312 24.30 -4.35 -2.35
C PHE A 312 23.07 -3.68 -1.70
N ALA A 313 22.83 -2.40 -1.99
CA ALA A 313 21.65 -1.69 -1.50
C ALA A 313 20.34 -2.36 -1.93
N THR A 314 20.27 -2.82 -3.18
CA THR A 314 19.10 -3.54 -3.71
C THR A 314 18.87 -4.86 -2.98
N VAL A 315 19.91 -5.69 -2.83
CA VAL A 315 19.79 -6.97 -2.13
C VAL A 315 19.38 -6.75 -0.69
N LEU A 316 19.92 -5.72 -0.03
CA LEU A 316 19.58 -5.38 1.35
C LEU A 316 18.12 -4.94 1.50
N VAL A 317 17.63 -4.04 0.63
CA VAL A 317 16.22 -3.60 0.63
C VAL A 317 15.26 -4.78 0.46
N ASN A 318 15.56 -5.67 -0.48
CA ASN A 318 14.71 -6.84 -0.71
C ASN A 318 14.81 -7.88 0.42
N ALA A 319 16.01 -8.17 0.92
CA ALA A 319 16.21 -9.14 2.00
C ALA A 319 15.49 -8.74 3.29
N PHE A 320 15.46 -7.44 3.61
CA PHE A 320 14.73 -6.90 4.76
C PHE A 320 13.26 -6.57 4.44
N ASN A 321 12.80 -6.84 3.21
CA ASN A 321 11.44 -6.57 2.74
C ASN A 321 10.98 -5.13 3.06
N LEU A 322 11.86 -4.15 2.83
CA LEU A 322 11.57 -2.75 3.16
C LEU A 322 10.52 -2.19 2.20
N THR A 323 9.49 -1.56 2.75
CA THR A 323 8.43 -0.93 1.96
C THR A 323 9.00 0.22 1.12
N PRO A 324 8.71 0.30 -0.19
CA PRO A 324 9.18 1.40 -1.02
C PRO A 324 8.80 2.75 -0.43
N ARG A 325 9.81 3.61 -0.22
CA ARG A 325 9.63 4.95 0.36
C ARG A 325 10.48 5.95 -0.40
N GLN A 326 9.90 7.11 -0.69
CA GLN A 326 10.64 8.20 -1.34
C GLN A 326 11.59 8.82 -0.31
N GLY A 327 12.88 8.75 -0.60
CA GLY A 327 13.95 9.34 0.21
C GLY A 327 14.81 10.27 -0.62
N LYS A 328 16.00 10.57 -0.12
CA LYS A 328 17.01 11.35 -0.83
C LYS A 328 17.35 10.68 -2.16
N LYS A 329 17.40 11.47 -3.23
CA LYS A 329 17.81 11.04 -4.57
C LYS A 329 19.17 11.65 -4.89
N PHE A 330 20.08 10.84 -5.41
CA PHE A 330 21.43 11.26 -5.77
C PHE A 330 21.49 11.54 -7.27
N THR A 331 22.25 12.56 -7.66
CA THR A 331 22.35 13.02 -9.05
C THR A 331 22.87 11.91 -9.96
N ASP A 332 23.88 11.15 -9.50
CA ASP A 332 24.47 10.02 -10.21
C ASP A 332 23.59 8.76 -10.27
N THR A 333 22.40 8.80 -9.66
CA THR A 333 21.40 7.72 -9.72
C THR A 333 20.20 8.04 -10.59
N ALA A 334 20.11 9.24 -11.18
CA ALA A 334 18.90 9.72 -11.86
C ALA A 334 18.36 8.76 -12.93
N ASN A 335 19.26 8.13 -13.69
CA ASN A 335 18.93 7.16 -14.76
C ASN A 335 19.39 5.73 -14.41
N HIS A 336 19.73 5.47 -13.16
CA HIS A 336 20.27 4.18 -12.73
C HIS A 336 19.13 3.21 -12.33
N TRP A 337 19.22 1.94 -12.74
CA TRP A 337 18.19 0.93 -12.44
C TRP A 337 17.90 0.75 -10.95
N ALA A 338 18.91 0.98 -10.10
CA ALA A 338 18.79 0.87 -8.64
C ALA A 338 18.27 2.15 -7.95
N ARG A 339 17.88 3.19 -8.70
CA ARG A 339 17.51 4.51 -8.14
C ARG A 339 16.48 4.41 -7.03
N ASP A 340 15.42 3.65 -7.23
CA ASP A 340 14.31 3.56 -6.28
C ASP A 340 14.68 2.73 -5.04
N PHE A 341 15.51 1.69 -5.21
CA PHE A 341 16.07 0.93 -4.08
C PHE A 341 17.01 1.80 -3.23
N ILE A 342 17.88 2.59 -3.87
CA ILE A 342 18.79 3.52 -3.19
C ILE A 342 17.99 4.61 -2.46
N SER A 343 16.97 5.17 -3.11
CA SER A 343 16.03 6.14 -2.50
C SER A 343 15.32 5.53 -1.29
N THR A 344 14.84 4.29 -1.39
CA THR A 344 14.20 3.58 -0.28
C THR A 344 15.19 3.40 0.87
N ALA A 345 16.39 2.88 0.61
CA ALA A 345 17.42 2.73 1.63
C ALA A 345 17.76 4.07 2.31
N ALA A 346 17.81 5.17 1.54
CA ALA A 346 18.04 6.51 2.09
C ALA A 346 16.88 6.97 3.00
N ALA A 347 15.64 6.66 2.63
CA ALA A 347 14.45 6.99 3.43
C ALA A 347 14.39 6.24 4.77
N TYR A 348 15.02 5.07 4.85
CA TYR A 348 15.21 4.31 6.10
C TYR A 348 16.50 4.70 6.85
N GLY A 349 17.25 5.70 6.36
CA GLY A 349 18.50 6.15 6.96
C GLY A 349 19.68 5.18 6.78
N ILE A 350 19.52 4.13 5.96
CA ILE A 350 20.51 3.07 5.73
C ILE A 350 21.70 3.62 4.92
N VAL A 351 21.44 4.47 3.94
CA VAL A 351 22.48 5.09 3.09
C VAL A 351 22.40 6.60 3.09
N ASN A 352 23.57 7.25 3.04
CA ASN A 352 23.71 8.71 2.99
C ASN A 352 24.37 9.23 1.70
N GLY A 353 24.96 8.34 0.89
CA GLY A 353 25.87 8.71 -0.20
C GLY A 353 27.30 8.87 0.26
N TYR A 354 28.20 9.20 -0.67
CA TYR A 354 29.53 9.71 -0.34
C TYR A 354 29.47 11.17 0.10
N ASP A 355 28.55 11.92 -0.52
CA ASP A 355 28.25 13.31 -0.21
C ASP A 355 26.76 13.58 -0.43
N ASP A 356 26.38 14.86 -0.43
CA ASP A 356 24.98 15.24 -0.55
C ASP A 356 24.33 14.96 -1.90
N SER A 357 25.13 14.79 -2.95
CA SER A 357 24.68 14.66 -4.32
C SER A 357 25.07 13.33 -4.97
N ARG A 358 26.08 12.63 -4.45
CA ARG A 358 26.68 11.45 -5.08
C ARG A 358 26.56 10.19 -4.22
N PHE A 359 26.06 9.11 -4.82
CA PHE A 359 25.99 7.80 -4.17
C PHE A 359 27.14 6.86 -4.54
N GLY A 360 27.64 6.93 -5.78
CA GLY A 360 28.58 5.98 -6.37
C GLY A 360 27.93 4.62 -6.65
N PRO A 361 26.87 4.52 -7.48
CA PRO A 361 26.10 3.27 -7.63
C PRO A 361 26.91 2.11 -8.24
N ASN A 362 27.86 2.41 -9.12
CA ASN A 362 28.68 1.41 -9.80
C ASN A 362 30.01 1.11 -9.08
N ASP A 363 30.30 1.84 -8.00
CA ASP A 363 31.55 1.67 -7.27
C ASP A 363 31.50 0.36 -6.46
N PRO A 364 32.59 -0.41 -6.40
CA PRO A 364 32.72 -1.52 -5.47
C PRO A 364 32.38 -1.11 -4.04
N ILE A 365 31.65 -1.96 -3.32
CA ILE A 365 31.36 -1.70 -1.90
C ILE A 365 32.46 -2.29 -1.00
N THR A 366 32.92 -1.49 -0.05
CA THR A 366 33.90 -1.94 0.95
C THR A 366 33.22 -2.64 2.13
N ARG A 367 33.96 -3.46 2.86
CA ARG A 367 33.45 -4.18 4.03
C ARG A 367 32.99 -3.27 5.16
N GLU A 368 33.64 -2.13 5.36
CA GLU A 368 33.23 -1.13 6.35
C GLU A 368 31.94 -0.40 5.95
N GLN A 369 31.69 -0.22 4.65
CA GLN A 369 30.41 0.30 4.15
C GLN A 369 29.28 -0.72 4.33
N ILE A 370 29.54 -2.01 4.06
CA ILE A 370 28.59 -3.09 4.33
C ILE A 370 28.17 -3.09 5.81
N ALA A 371 29.14 -3.00 6.73
CA ALA A 371 28.86 -2.99 8.16
C ALA A 371 27.95 -1.81 8.55
N ALA A 372 28.26 -0.60 8.08
CA ALA A 372 27.46 0.59 8.35
C ALA A 372 26.03 0.46 7.83
N MET A 373 25.84 -0.10 6.63
CA MET A 373 24.52 -0.32 6.07
C MET A 373 23.72 -1.38 6.84
N ILE A 374 24.35 -2.51 7.18
CA ILE A 374 23.65 -3.62 7.86
C ILE A 374 23.26 -3.27 9.29
N VAL A 375 24.14 -2.63 10.06
CA VAL A 375 23.83 -2.21 11.44
C VAL A 375 22.59 -1.34 11.48
N LYS A 376 22.46 -0.43 10.51
CA LYS A 376 21.29 0.44 10.37
C LYS A 376 20.05 -0.31 9.89
N ALA A 377 20.17 -1.16 8.87
CA ALA A 377 19.05 -1.92 8.32
C ALA A 377 18.45 -2.89 9.36
N ALA A 378 19.31 -3.58 10.11
CA ALA A 378 18.93 -4.48 11.20
C ALA A 378 18.62 -3.75 12.52
N LYS A 379 18.73 -2.42 12.57
CA LYS A 379 18.47 -1.58 13.76
C LYS A 379 19.19 -2.08 15.01
N LEU A 380 20.45 -2.50 14.84
CA LEU A 380 21.21 -3.08 15.94
C LEU A 380 21.63 -2.00 16.93
N SER A 381 21.58 -2.34 18.22
CA SER A 381 22.12 -1.49 19.28
C SER A 381 23.64 -1.32 19.09
N PRO A 382 24.17 -0.08 19.13
CA PRO A 382 25.59 0.17 19.04
C PRO A 382 26.38 -0.61 20.09
N ALA A 383 27.50 -1.19 19.66
CA ALA A 383 28.46 -1.83 20.54
C ALA A 383 29.80 -1.10 20.51
N PHE A 384 30.44 -1.02 21.68
CA PHE A 384 31.71 -0.31 21.88
C PHE A 384 32.80 -1.26 22.36
N GLY A 385 34.05 -0.85 22.24
CA GLY A 385 35.24 -1.59 22.68
C GLY A 385 36.22 -1.84 21.54
N GLU A 386 37.31 -2.53 21.85
CA GLU A 386 38.35 -2.82 20.87
C GLU A 386 38.14 -4.17 20.19
N LEU A 387 38.62 -4.28 18.96
CA LEU A 387 38.64 -5.53 18.20
C LEU A 387 40.05 -6.11 18.19
N THR A 388 40.15 -7.44 18.25
CA THR A 388 41.44 -8.13 18.29
C THR A 388 42.03 -8.42 16.90
N PHE A 389 41.49 -7.85 15.83
CA PHE A 389 41.98 -8.09 14.47
C PHE A 389 43.28 -7.32 14.20
N THR A 390 44.16 -7.95 13.42
CA THR A 390 45.51 -7.44 13.10
C THR A 390 45.50 -6.14 12.31
N ASP A 391 44.47 -5.90 11.52
CA ASP A 391 44.24 -4.71 10.68
C ASP A 391 43.09 -3.84 11.21
N SER A 392 42.74 -3.97 12.49
CA SER A 392 41.71 -3.11 13.13
C SER A 392 42.07 -1.62 13.09
N GLY A 393 43.37 -1.29 12.99
CA GLY A 393 43.84 0.09 12.79
C GLY A 393 43.47 0.70 11.43
N ASP A 394 43.12 -0.12 10.43
CA ASP A 394 42.76 0.36 9.10
C ASP A 394 41.29 0.80 8.99
N ILE A 395 40.48 0.53 10.02
CA ILE A 395 39.06 0.87 10.05
C ILE A 395 38.91 2.40 10.06
N SER A 396 38.13 2.92 9.12
CA SER A 396 37.84 4.36 9.09
C SER A 396 37.09 4.80 10.36
N THR A 397 37.40 5.98 10.89
CA THR A 397 36.79 6.50 12.13
C THR A 397 35.27 6.48 12.11
N TRP A 398 34.66 6.85 10.97
CA TRP A 398 33.21 6.86 10.78
C TRP A 398 32.58 5.46 10.79
N ALA A 399 33.35 4.41 10.50
CA ALA A 399 32.89 3.04 10.43
C ALA A 399 33.18 2.22 11.69
N LYS A 400 33.99 2.75 12.63
CA LYS A 400 34.49 2.01 13.80
C LYS A 400 33.34 1.40 14.60
N GLU A 401 32.32 2.20 14.96
CA GLU A 401 31.15 1.70 15.70
C GLU A 401 30.40 0.60 14.93
N SER A 402 30.15 0.80 13.64
CA SER A 402 29.40 -0.17 12.84
C SER A 402 30.15 -1.49 12.66
N ILE A 403 31.47 -1.44 12.46
CA ILE A 403 32.30 -2.64 12.36
C ILE A 403 32.34 -3.37 13.71
N ILE A 404 32.54 -2.66 14.84
CA ILE A 404 32.50 -3.28 16.17
C ILE A 404 31.14 -3.95 16.41
N THR A 405 30.06 -3.26 16.11
CA THR A 405 28.69 -3.76 16.27
C THR A 405 28.45 -5.01 15.42
N ALA A 406 28.82 -4.98 14.14
CA ALA A 406 28.68 -6.13 13.25
C ALA A 406 29.53 -7.33 13.69
N VAL A 407 30.76 -7.11 14.16
CA VAL A 407 31.63 -8.17 14.66
C VAL A 407 31.08 -8.79 15.95
N LYS A 408 30.70 -7.98 16.93
CA LYS A 408 30.19 -8.47 18.22
C LYS A 408 28.87 -9.22 18.08
N ASN A 409 28.06 -8.88 17.09
CA ASN A 409 26.84 -9.62 16.76
C ASN A 409 27.13 -10.90 15.93
N GLY A 410 28.38 -11.16 15.54
CA GLY A 410 28.75 -12.33 14.73
C GLY A 410 28.32 -12.23 13.26
N ILE A 411 27.95 -11.02 12.82
CA ILE A 411 27.52 -10.73 11.45
C ILE A 411 28.73 -10.71 10.52
N ILE A 412 29.84 -10.10 10.97
CA ILE A 412 31.16 -10.11 10.33
C ILE A 412 32.12 -10.92 11.20
N LYS A 413 32.73 -11.96 10.63
CA LYS A 413 33.65 -12.86 11.37
C LYS A 413 35.14 -12.66 11.07
N GLY A 414 35.48 -11.87 10.05
CA GLY A 414 36.85 -11.72 9.54
C GLY A 414 37.30 -12.87 8.64
N TYR A 415 38.56 -12.81 8.20
CA TYR A 415 39.24 -13.78 7.35
C TYR A 415 40.23 -14.63 8.15
N PRO A 416 40.70 -15.77 7.59
CA PRO A 416 41.87 -16.48 8.11
C PRO A 416 43.05 -15.52 8.36
N GLY A 417 43.80 -15.77 9.43
CA GLY A 417 44.86 -14.86 9.88
C GLY A 417 44.37 -13.70 10.75
N ASN A 418 43.11 -13.69 11.18
CA ASN A 418 42.55 -12.67 12.09
C ASN A 418 42.63 -11.26 11.46
N ILE A 419 42.10 -11.14 10.23
CA ILE A 419 42.10 -9.92 9.39
C ILE A 419 40.65 -9.55 9.03
N LEU A 420 40.30 -8.26 9.00
CA LEU A 420 38.99 -7.75 8.61
C LEU A 420 38.88 -7.26 7.18
N LYS A 421 39.96 -6.69 6.63
CA LYS A 421 40.04 -5.92 5.39
C LYS A 421 38.96 -4.82 5.31
N PRO A 422 38.89 -3.87 6.25
CA PRO A 422 37.76 -2.93 6.34
C PRO A 422 37.55 -2.11 5.05
N LYS A 423 38.64 -1.69 4.40
CA LYS A 423 38.63 -0.95 3.14
C LYS A 423 38.64 -1.84 1.89
N GLY A 424 38.73 -3.16 2.06
CA GLY A 424 38.72 -4.10 0.94
C GLY A 424 37.33 -4.23 0.34
N ASP A 425 37.28 -4.38 -0.98
CA ASP A 425 36.06 -4.66 -1.73
C ASP A 425 35.48 -6.02 -1.35
N ALA A 426 34.16 -6.10 -1.27
CA ALA A 426 33.45 -7.34 -1.00
C ALA A 426 33.04 -8.05 -2.30
N SER A 427 33.21 -9.37 -2.30
CA SER A 427 32.59 -10.26 -3.28
C SER A 427 31.08 -10.40 -3.03
N ARG A 428 30.35 -10.83 -4.07
CA ARG A 428 28.91 -11.15 -3.97
C ARG A 428 28.64 -12.20 -2.90
N ALA A 429 29.49 -13.23 -2.77
CA ALA A 429 29.36 -14.28 -1.76
C ALA A 429 29.51 -13.77 -0.32
N GLU A 430 30.42 -12.83 -0.10
CA GLU A 430 30.61 -12.21 1.21
C GLU A 430 29.43 -11.32 1.56
N ALA A 431 29.01 -10.46 0.64
CA ALA A 431 27.86 -9.59 0.84
C ALA A 431 26.60 -10.36 1.24
N VAL A 432 26.22 -11.40 0.50
CA VAL A 432 25.01 -12.18 0.83
C VAL A 432 25.15 -12.94 2.14
N THR A 433 26.34 -13.43 2.47
CA THR A 433 26.57 -14.11 3.74
C THR A 433 26.40 -13.16 4.92
N ILE A 434 26.94 -11.94 4.81
CA ILE A 434 26.82 -10.95 5.88
C ILE A 434 25.34 -10.53 6.04
N ILE A 435 24.58 -10.38 4.94
CA ILE A 435 23.14 -10.14 4.99
C ILE A 435 22.43 -11.28 5.72
N VAL A 436 22.65 -12.54 5.32
CA VAL A 436 22.00 -13.70 5.98
C VAL A 436 22.34 -13.77 7.47
N ASN A 437 23.60 -13.54 7.85
CA ASN A 437 23.99 -13.53 9.26
C ASN A 437 23.26 -12.45 10.07
N SER A 438 22.95 -11.31 9.45
CA SER A 438 22.22 -10.21 10.09
C SER A 438 20.74 -10.48 10.28
N MET A 439 20.13 -11.33 9.45
CA MET A 439 18.71 -11.70 9.55
C MET A 439 18.39 -12.68 10.69
N ILE A 440 19.43 -13.25 11.31
CA ILE A 440 19.32 -14.21 12.42
C ILE A 440 19.46 -13.50 13.78
N LYS A 441 19.62 -12.17 13.77
CA LYS A 441 19.78 -11.31 14.95
C LYS A 441 18.54 -10.47 15.14
#